data_AF-A0AAW4PWL8-F1
#
_entry.id   AF-A0AAW4PWL8-F1
#
_cell.length_a   1.000
_cell.length_b   1.000
_cell.length_c   1.000
_cell.angle_alpha   90.00
_cell.angle_beta   90.00
_cell.angle_gamma   90.00
#
_symmetry.space_group_name_H-M   'P 1'
#
loop_
_entity.id
_entity.type
_entity.pdbx_description
1 polymer ?
#
loop_
_entity_poly.entity_id
_entity_poly.type
_entity_poly.pdbx_seq_one_letter_code
_entity_poly.pdbx_strand_id
1 'polypeptide(L)'
;MNDDTRETTTDVEQALGQIEARAAEIRAEQLERALTQLRAQGDLTDEQAAAVERLSERLAERLLAVPRASLRQPSSVGDGTVETAAELFG
;
A
#
# COMPACT_ATOMS: atom_id res chain seq x y z
N MET A 1 20.62 -24.68 -9.92
CA MET A 1 20.61 -23.68 -8.84
C MET A 1 19.92 -22.38 -9.28
N ASN A 2 18.97 -22.41 -10.24
CA ASN A 2 18.28 -21.20 -10.76
C ASN A 2 16.74 -21.25 -10.56
N ASP A 3 16.23 -22.26 -9.86
CA ASP A 3 14.79 -22.44 -9.63
C ASP A 3 14.35 -21.65 -8.39
N ASP A 4 15.09 -21.84 -7.29
CA ASP A 4 14.90 -21.22 -5.97
C ASP A 4 14.78 -19.68 -6.04
N THR A 5 15.66 -19.01 -6.78
CA THR A 5 15.65 -17.54 -6.93
C THR A 5 14.44 -17.02 -7.72
N ARG A 6 13.89 -17.80 -8.66
CA ARG A 6 12.74 -17.40 -9.47
C ARG A 6 11.43 -17.55 -8.70
N GLU A 7 11.35 -18.56 -7.84
CA GLU A 7 10.21 -18.80 -6.95
C GLU A 7 10.10 -17.66 -5.93
N THR A 8 11.19 -17.34 -5.21
CA THR A 8 11.22 -16.21 -4.25
C THR A 8 10.88 -14.85 -4.88
N THR A 9 11.34 -14.59 -6.11
CA THR A 9 11.01 -13.34 -6.82
C THR A 9 9.53 -13.25 -7.15
N THR A 10 8.90 -14.38 -7.48
CA THR A 10 7.47 -14.46 -7.78
C THR A 10 6.64 -14.20 -6.52
N ASP A 11 7.04 -14.76 -5.38
CA ASP A 11 6.37 -14.57 -4.10
C ASP A 11 6.44 -13.11 -3.62
N VAL A 12 7.59 -12.46 -3.79
CA VAL A 12 7.77 -11.03 -3.48
C VAL A 12 6.84 -10.15 -4.32
N GLU A 13 6.74 -10.39 -5.63
CA GLU A 13 5.84 -9.62 -6.50
C GLU A 13 4.36 -9.87 -6.17
N GLN A 14 3.99 -11.09 -5.78
CA GLN A 14 2.64 -11.39 -5.31
C GLN A 14 2.31 -10.66 -3.99
N ALA A 15 3.21 -10.68 -3.01
CA ALA A 15 3.04 -9.98 -1.75
C ALA A 15 2.95 -8.46 -1.96
N LEU A 16 3.77 -7.89 -2.85
CA LEU A 16 3.69 -6.49 -3.24
C LEU A 16 2.32 -6.17 -3.87
N GLY A 17 1.85 -7.01 -4.80
CA GLY A 17 0.54 -6.84 -5.44
C GLY A 17 -0.62 -6.87 -4.44
N GLN A 18 -0.60 -7.78 -3.48
CA GLN A 18 -1.62 -7.89 -2.43
C GLN A 18 -1.66 -6.62 -1.55
N ILE A 19 -0.49 -6.20 -1.06
CA ILE A 19 -0.38 -4.99 -0.22
C ILE A 19 -0.83 -3.74 -0.99
N GLU A 20 -0.50 -3.63 -2.28
CA GLU A 20 -0.92 -2.50 -3.11
C GLU A 20 -2.42 -2.48 -3.37
N ALA A 21 -3.01 -3.64 -3.67
CA ALA A 21 -4.46 -3.78 -3.82
C ALA A 21 -5.18 -3.39 -2.54
N ARG A 22 -4.73 -3.92 -1.39
CA ARG A 22 -5.32 -3.63 -0.08
C ARG A 22 -5.22 -2.15 0.28
N ALA A 23 -4.06 -1.53 0.02
CA ALA A 23 -3.88 -0.10 0.26
C ALA A 23 -4.77 0.76 -0.64
N ALA A 24 -5.00 0.35 -1.89
CA ALA A 24 -5.90 1.05 -2.81
C ALA A 24 -7.36 0.99 -2.32
N GLU A 25 -7.82 -0.17 -1.86
CA GLU A 25 -9.15 -0.34 -1.25
C GLU A 25 -9.33 0.58 -0.04
N ILE A 26 -8.42 0.49 0.92
CA ILE A 26 -8.47 1.31 2.15
C ILE A 26 -8.44 2.80 1.80
N ARG A 27 -7.55 3.21 0.89
CA ARG A 27 -7.46 4.61 0.45
C ARG A 27 -8.78 5.08 -0.15
N ALA A 28 -9.41 4.29 -1.02
CA ALA A 28 -10.68 4.64 -1.65
C ALA A 28 -11.78 4.83 -0.60
N GLU A 29 -11.93 3.87 0.32
CA GLU A 29 -12.92 3.96 1.40
C GLU A 29 -12.71 5.18 2.31
N GLN A 30 -11.46 5.46 2.71
CA GLN A 30 -11.17 6.60 3.58
C GLN A 30 -11.33 7.94 2.86
N LEU A 31 -10.95 8.00 1.59
CA LEU A 31 -11.14 9.20 0.76
C LEU A 31 -12.63 9.52 0.60
N GLU A 32 -13.46 8.53 0.29
CA GLU A 32 -14.91 8.71 0.16
C GLU A 32 -15.52 9.21 1.48
N ARG A 33 -15.14 8.61 2.61
CA ARG A 33 -15.58 9.04 3.95
C ARG A 33 -15.18 10.47 4.24
N ALA A 34 -13.92 10.83 3.97
CA ALA A 34 -13.40 12.18 4.21
C ALA A 34 -14.14 13.22 3.35
N LEU A 35 -14.30 12.96 2.05
CA LEU A 35 -15.02 13.86 1.15
C LEU A 35 -16.50 13.98 1.56
N THR A 36 -17.14 12.89 1.98
CA THR A 36 -18.52 12.92 2.49
C THR A 36 -18.65 13.80 3.73
N GLN A 37 -17.74 13.64 4.69
CA GLN A 37 -17.72 14.45 5.91
C GLN A 37 -17.47 15.93 5.62
N LEU A 38 -16.54 16.24 4.71
CA LEU A 38 -16.24 17.62 4.32
C LEU A 38 -17.41 18.27 3.58
N ARG A 39 -18.06 17.55 2.65
CA ARG A 39 -19.27 18.06 1.97
C ARG A 39 -20.40 18.36 2.95
N ALA A 40 -20.56 17.54 3.99
CA ALA A 40 -21.59 17.74 5.01
C ALA A 40 -21.36 19.00 5.87
N GLN A 41 -20.13 19.50 5.95
CA GLN A 41 -19.79 20.73 6.67
C GLN A 41 -20.03 22.01 5.83
N GLY A 42 -20.36 21.86 4.54
CA GLY A 42 -20.50 22.97 3.60
C GLY A 42 -19.15 23.42 3.01
N ASP A 43 -19.22 24.08 1.84
CA ASP A 43 -18.10 24.78 1.19
C ASP A 43 -16.91 23.95 0.67
N LEU A 44 -17.07 22.63 0.47
CA LEU A 44 -16.03 21.85 -0.22
C LEU A 44 -16.00 22.21 -1.72
N THR A 45 -14.95 22.91 -2.14
CA THR A 45 -14.70 23.21 -3.55
C THR A 45 -14.05 22.02 -4.26
N ASP A 46 -14.14 21.98 -5.59
CA ASP A 46 -13.46 20.97 -6.41
C ASP A 46 -11.94 20.98 -6.21
N GLU A 47 -11.34 22.17 -6.00
CA GLU A 47 -9.91 22.31 -5.73
C GLU A 47 -9.52 21.69 -4.38
N GLN A 48 -10.36 21.89 -3.35
CA GLN A 48 -10.15 21.29 -2.04
C GLN A 48 -10.35 19.77 -2.08
N ALA A 49 -11.36 19.28 -2.82
CA ALA A 49 -11.56 17.84 -3.03
C ALA A 49 -10.32 17.23 -3.70
N ALA A 50 -9.81 17.84 -4.77
CA ALA A 50 -8.59 17.42 -5.44
C ALA A 50 -7.34 17.51 -4.54
N ALA A 51 -7.30 18.44 -3.58
CA ALA A 51 -6.22 18.51 -2.58
C ALA A 51 -6.27 17.32 -1.61
N VAL A 52 -7.47 16.90 -1.19
CA VAL A 52 -7.67 15.72 -0.33
C VAL A 52 -7.33 14.43 -1.07
N GLU A 53 -7.68 14.32 -2.35
CA GLU A 53 -7.30 13.18 -3.20
C GLU A 53 -5.78 13.02 -3.35
N ARG A 54 -5.07 14.13 -3.59
CA ARG A 54 -3.60 14.13 -3.66
C ARG A 54 -2.97 13.82 -2.30
N LEU A 55 -3.58 14.31 -1.21
CA LEU A 55 -3.11 13.99 0.13
C LEU A 55 -3.25 12.49 0.41
N SER A 56 -4.39 11.88 0.06
CA SER A 56 -4.62 10.45 0.30
C SER A 56 -3.65 9.57 -0.49
N GLU A 57 -3.30 9.96 -1.72
CA GLU A 57 -2.27 9.30 -2.53
C GLU A 57 -0.89 9.38 -1.86
N ARG A 58 -0.44 10.58 -1.47
CA ARG A 58 0.85 10.78 -0.80
C ARG A 58 0.96 10.03 0.52
N LEU A 59 -0.14 9.92 1.26
CA LEU A 59 -0.18 9.13 2.49
C LEU A 59 0.00 7.65 2.20
N ALA A 60 -0.71 7.11 1.21
CA ALA A 60 -0.56 5.71 0.80
C ALA A 60 0.87 5.42 0.32
N GLU A 61 1.42 6.26 -0.55
CA GLU A 61 2.81 6.12 -1.02
C GLU A 61 3.81 6.09 0.13
N ARG A 62 3.67 7.01 1.10
CA ARG A 62 4.60 7.11 2.22
C ARG A 62 4.48 5.93 3.19
N LEU A 63 3.27 5.43 3.44
CA LEU A 63 3.05 4.26 4.28
C LEU A 63 3.56 2.98 3.62
N LEU A 64 3.37 2.85 2.29
CA LEU A 64 3.81 1.68 1.53
C LEU A 64 5.31 1.64 1.28
N ALA A 65 6.02 2.77 1.37
CA ALA A 65 7.46 2.82 1.10
C ALA A 65 8.28 1.83 1.94
N VAL A 66 7.92 1.66 3.22
CA VAL A 66 8.61 0.75 4.14
C VAL A 66 8.39 -0.73 3.79
N PRO A 67 7.16 -1.27 3.73
CA PRO A 67 6.94 -2.68 3.39
C PRO A 67 7.45 -3.01 1.97
N ARG A 68 7.32 -2.08 1.02
CA ARG A 68 7.90 -2.19 -0.33
C ARG A 68 9.42 -2.35 -0.33
N ALA A 69 10.11 -1.65 0.56
CA ALA A 69 11.56 -1.75 0.70
C ALA A 69 11.95 -3.04 1.43
N SER A 70 11.20 -3.45 2.46
CA SER A 70 11.44 -4.69 3.19
C SER A 70 11.30 -5.93 2.31
N LEU A 71 10.27 -6.01 1.47
CA LEU A 71 10.05 -7.15 0.57
C LEU A 71 11.10 -7.25 -0.56
N ARG A 72 11.70 -6.13 -0.96
CA ARG A 72 12.72 -6.09 -2.03
C ARG A 72 14.14 -6.27 -1.53
N GLN A 73 14.36 -6.30 -0.21
CA GLN A 73 15.68 -6.59 0.32
C GLN A 73 16.02 -8.07 0.03
N PRO A 74 17.18 -8.36 -0.59
CA PRO A 74 17.59 -9.74 -0.79
C PRO A 74 17.71 -10.41 0.58
N SER A 75 17.09 -11.56 0.74
CA SER A 75 16.96 -12.34 1.97
C SER A 75 18.34 -12.72 2.56
N SER A 76 19.04 -11.78 3.18
CA SER A 76 20.21 -12.05 4.01
C SER A 76 19.83 -12.30 5.48
N VAL A 77 18.55 -12.17 5.79
CA VAL A 77 17.94 -12.45 7.09
C VAL A 77 16.80 -13.44 6.80
N GLY A 78 16.82 -14.60 7.47
CA GLY A 78 16.16 -15.85 7.05
C GLY A 78 14.69 -15.79 6.63
N ASP A 79 14.25 -16.90 6.01
CA ASP A 79 12.97 -17.19 5.35
C ASP A 79 11.68 -16.57 5.96
N GLY A 80 11.64 -16.27 7.26
CA GLY A 80 10.44 -15.75 7.93
C GLY A 80 10.04 -14.31 7.59
N THR A 81 10.88 -13.53 6.90
CA THR A 81 10.62 -12.08 6.69
C THR A 81 9.49 -11.83 5.67
N VAL A 82 9.39 -12.65 4.62
CA VAL A 82 8.37 -12.49 3.57
C VAL A 82 7.01 -12.96 4.06
N GLU A 83 6.95 -14.12 4.73
CA GLU A 83 5.72 -14.66 5.32
C GLU A 83 5.14 -13.73 6.40
N THR A 84 5.99 -13.20 7.29
CA THR A 84 5.55 -12.23 8.31
C THR A 84 5.04 -10.92 7.68
N ALA A 85 5.66 -10.43 6.61
CA ALA A 85 5.18 -9.23 5.92
C ALA A 85 3.84 -9.47 5.21
N ALA A 86 3.65 -10.66 4.61
CA ALA A 86 2.37 -11.05 4.02
C ALA A 86 1.27 -11.17 5.10
N GLU A 87 1.55 -11.78 6.26
CA GLU A 87 0.58 -11.87 7.36
C GLU A 87 0.20 -10.51 7.97
N LEU A 88 1.14 -9.57 8.05
CA LEU A 88 0.91 -8.27 8.67
C LEU A 88 0.25 -7.25 7.75
N PHE A 89 0.45 -7.37 6.44
CA PHE A 89 0.07 -6.34 5.47
C PHE A 89 -0.79 -6.84 4.29
N GLY A 90 -0.94 -8.16 4.12
CA GLY A 90 -1.83 -8.79 3.13
C GLY A 90 -3.31 -8.71 3.51
#